data_AF-W6Q547-F1
#
_entry.id   AF-W6Q547-F1
#
_cell.length_a   1.000
_cell.length_b   1.000
_cell.length_c   1.000
_cell.angle_alpha   90.00
_cell.angle_beta   90.00
_cell.angle_gamma   90.00
#
_symmetry.space_group_name_H-M   'P 1'
#
loop_
_entity.id
_entity.type
_entity.pdbx_description
1 polymer ?
#
loop_
_entity_poly.entity_id
_entity_poly.type
_entity_poly.pdbx_seq_one_letter_code
_entity_poly.pdbx_strand_id
1 'polypeptide(L)'
;MSLKYPTEAVVDPATQIVQKEPKRKWVSYIWDTFDKSPQERRLLFKLDSAILTFASLGYFIKYLDQININNAFVSGMKEDLGMYGNELNYMQTCWTIGYVIGEIPSNILLTRIKPRYWIPAMELLWTVLTMSLSRCNTPTHFYVLRFFVGIAESTFYPGMQYIIGSWYRKDELAKRSCIFHTSSGIASMFSGYLMDAVFHLGGRGGFKGWQWLFIIDGVISLPVAISGFFILPDVPEISNPWYLSKEASLLSNLRI
;
A
#
# COMPACT_ATOMS: atom_id res chain seq x y z
N MET A 1 46.32 -42.64 -21.91
CA MET A 1 46.83 -41.30 -22.27
C MET A 1 45.65 -40.34 -22.25
N SER A 2 45.33 -39.77 -21.09
CA SER A 2 44.21 -38.83 -20.92
C SER A 2 44.79 -37.47 -20.57
N LEU A 3 44.59 -36.50 -21.46
CA LEU A 3 45.07 -35.12 -21.36
C LEU A 3 44.35 -34.42 -20.19
N LYS A 4 45.13 -33.85 -19.27
CA LYS A 4 44.64 -32.93 -18.23
C LYS A 4 45.07 -31.50 -18.54
N TYR A 5 44.15 -30.59 -18.19
CA TYR A 5 44.24 -29.14 -17.95
C TYR A 5 43.99 -28.20 -19.14
N PRO A 6 43.47 -26.96 -18.91
CA PRO A 6 42.60 -26.49 -17.82
C PRO A 6 41.41 -25.64 -18.34
N THR A 7 40.36 -25.46 -17.54
CA THR A 7 39.44 -24.32 -17.75
C THR A 7 39.31 -23.60 -16.42
N GLU A 8 40.10 -22.54 -16.28
CA GLU A 8 39.95 -21.55 -15.22
C GLU A 8 38.52 -20.99 -15.29
N ALA A 9 37.75 -21.22 -14.21
CA ALA A 9 36.48 -20.54 -14.03
C ALA A 9 36.77 -19.05 -13.88
N VAL A 10 36.41 -18.27 -14.90
CA VAL A 10 36.38 -16.81 -14.84
C VAL A 10 35.33 -16.44 -13.78
N VAL A 11 35.79 -16.22 -12.56
CA VAL A 11 34.97 -15.70 -11.48
C VAL A 11 34.64 -14.26 -11.83
N ASP A 12 33.38 -14.01 -12.20
CA ASP A 12 32.87 -12.69 -12.53
C ASP A 12 33.13 -11.73 -11.34
N PRO A 13 33.81 -10.58 -11.54
CA PRO A 13 34.12 -9.62 -10.48
C PRO A 13 32.87 -9.10 -9.75
N ALA A 14 31.67 -9.20 -10.34
CA ALA A 14 30.42 -8.88 -9.65
C ALA A 14 30.14 -9.81 -8.44
N THR A 15 30.61 -11.05 -8.49
CA THR A 15 30.42 -12.06 -7.44
C THR A 15 31.23 -11.76 -6.17
N GLN A 16 32.39 -11.08 -6.33
CA GLN A 16 33.26 -10.74 -5.21
C GLN A 16 32.74 -9.58 -4.35
N ILE A 17 31.83 -8.76 -4.88
CA ILE A 17 31.26 -7.61 -4.15
C ILE A 17 30.31 -8.07 -3.03
N VAL A 18 29.78 -9.31 -3.12
CA VAL A 18 28.66 -9.80 -2.29
C VAL A 18 29.10 -10.45 -0.97
N GLN A 19 30.36 -10.88 -0.82
CA GLN A 19 30.76 -11.76 0.31
C GLN A 19 31.49 -11.09 1.49
N LYS A 20 31.67 -9.77 1.52
CA LYS A 20 32.35 -9.14 2.66
C LYS A 20 31.31 -8.74 3.71
N GLU A 21 31.04 -9.60 4.68
CA GLU A 21 30.23 -9.22 5.86
C GLU A 21 30.88 -7.98 6.51
N PRO A 22 30.23 -6.80 6.45
CA PRO A 22 30.77 -5.61 7.07
C PRO A 22 30.66 -5.76 8.58
N LYS A 23 31.73 -5.39 9.30
CA LYS A 23 31.73 -5.36 10.78
C LYS A 23 30.55 -4.50 11.26
N ARG A 24 29.56 -5.12 11.91
CA ARG A 24 28.34 -4.44 12.35
C ARG A 24 28.68 -3.27 13.27
N LYS A 25 28.40 -2.05 12.84
CA LYS A 25 28.53 -0.87 13.71
C LYS A 25 27.27 -0.75 14.55
N TRP A 26 27.36 -0.22 15.77
CA TRP A 26 26.18 -0.04 16.64
C TRP A 26 25.05 0.77 15.97
N VAL A 27 25.42 1.64 15.02
CA VAL A 27 24.52 2.45 14.19
C VAL A 27 23.64 1.60 13.25
N SER A 28 24.03 0.37 12.90
CA SER A 28 23.18 -0.50 12.06
C SER A 28 22.04 -1.16 12.80
N TYR A 29 22.10 -1.23 14.14
CA TYR A 29 20.92 -1.56 14.93
C TYR A 29 19.81 -0.53 14.73
N ILE A 30 20.17 0.76 14.60
CA ILE A 30 19.23 1.85 14.32
C ILE A 30 18.73 1.76 12.88
N TRP A 31 19.62 1.57 11.89
CA TRP A 31 19.20 1.51 10.48
C TRP A 31 20.16 0.67 9.60
N ASP A 32 19.63 -0.37 8.94
CA ASP A 32 20.43 -1.39 8.24
C ASP A 32 21.19 -0.86 7.02
N THR A 33 20.86 0.34 6.56
CA THR A 33 21.44 0.93 5.35
C THR A 33 22.86 1.47 5.58
N PHE A 34 23.27 1.70 6.84
CA PHE A 34 24.58 2.32 7.14
C PHE A 34 25.78 1.38 7.07
N ASP A 35 25.56 0.07 7.16
CA ASP A 35 26.63 -0.93 7.04
C ASP A 35 26.81 -1.44 5.59
N LYS A 36 25.95 -1.00 4.66
CA LYS A 36 25.89 -1.51 3.27
C LYS A 36 26.79 -0.71 2.33
N SER A 37 27.19 -1.34 1.21
CA SER A 37 28.03 -0.68 0.20
C SER A 37 27.35 0.58 -0.35
N PRO A 38 28.09 1.60 -0.83
CA PRO A 38 27.48 2.82 -1.38
C PRO A 38 26.48 2.55 -2.52
N GLN A 39 26.71 1.50 -3.30
CA GLN A 39 25.83 1.05 -4.39
C GLN A 39 24.53 0.46 -3.84
N GLU A 40 24.63 -0.42 -2.83
CA GLU A 40 23.49 -1.04 -2.16
C GLU A 40 22.66 0.00 -1.40
N ARG A 41 23.29 0.97 -0.73
CA ARG A 41 22.60 2.09 -0.09
C ARG A 41 21.81 2.94 -1.09
N ARG A 42 22.36 3.19 -2.28
CA ARG A 42 21.66 3.95 -3.33
C ARG A 42 20.49 3.15 -3.92
N LEU A 43 20.63 1.83 -4.06
CA LEU A 43 19.54 0.94 -4.46
C LEU A 43 18.42 0.99 -3.41
N LEU A 44 18.74 0.77 -2.14
CA LEU A 44 17.77 0.79 -1.05
C LEU A 44 17.05 2.13 -0.93
N PHE A 45 17.77 3.24 -1.03
CA PHE A 45 17.13 4.56 -1.02
C PHE A 45 16.11 4.73 -2.16
N LYS A 46 16.42 4.24 -3.36
CA LYS A 46 15.48 4.28 -4.50
C LYS A 46 14.27 3.39 -4.24
N LEU A 47 14.47 2.16 -3.75
CA LEU A 47 13.39 1.24 -3.41
C LEU A 47 12.51 1.80 -2.29
N ASP A 48 13.10 2.33 -1.22
CA ASP A 48 12.38 2.95 -0.11
C ASP A 48 11.59 4.17 -0.61
N SER A 49 12.18 5.03 -1.45
CA SER A 49 11.49 6.22 -2.00
C SER A 49 10.30 5.90 -2.93
N ALA A 50 10.28 4.71 -3.54
CA ALA A 50 9.24 4.31 -4.48
C ALA A 50 8.23 3.38 -3.80
N ILE A 51 8.68 2.19 -3.38
CA ILE A 51 7.84 1.13 -2.84
C ILE A 51 7.33 1.51 -1.46
N LEU A 52 8.22 1.92 -0.54
CA LEU A 52 7.83 2.17 0.84
C LEU A 52 6.97 3.43 0.93
N THR A 53 7.29 4.49 0.20
CA THR A 53 6.45 5.70 0.13
C THR A 53 5.05 5.39 -0.42
N PHE A 54 4.94 4.64 -1.52
CA PHE A 54 3.63 4.24 -2.03
C PHE A 54 2.86 3.34 -1.04
N ALA A 55 3.54 2.36 -0.45
CA ALA A 55 2.95 1.46 0.53
C ALA A 55 2.39 2.24 1.74
N SER A 56 3.21 3.15 2.28
CA SER A 56 2.83 4.00 3.42
C SER A 56 1.68 4.95 3.08
N LEU A 57 1.68 5.57 1.90
CA LEU A 57 0.60 6.47 1.48
C LEU A 57 -0.72 5.72 1.27
N GLY A 58 -0.70 4.59 0.56
CA GLY A 58 -1.93 3.79 0.36
C GLY A 58 -2.45 3.21 1.69
N TYR A 59 -1.56 2.75 2.58
CA TYR A 59 -1.98 2.28 3.90
C TYR A 59 -2.50 3.41 4.80
N PHE A 60 -1.91 4.59 4.69
CA PHE A 60 -2.40 5.79 5.36
C PHE A 60 -3.84 6.11 4.90
N ILE A 61 -4.07 6.19 3.59
CA ILE A 61 -5.41 6.46 3.03
C ILE A 61 -6.40 5.37 3.45
N LYS A 62 -6.01 4.10 3.38
CA LYS A 62 -6.84 2.96 3.79
C LYS A 62 -7.36 3.10 5.21
N TYR A 63 -6.48 3.45 6.15
CA TYR A 63 -6.90 3.67 7.52
C TYR A 63 -7.70 4.96 7.70
N LEU A 64 -7.40 5.98 6.91
CA LEU A 64 -8.15 7.23 6.92
C LEU A 64 -9.63 6.98 6.55
N ASP A 65 -9.91 6.31 5.43
CA ASP A 65 -11.26 5.95 4.97
C ASP A 65 -12.02 5.11 6.01
N GLN A 66 -11.34 4.14 6.63
CA GLN A 66 -11.94 3.28 7.65
C GLN A 66 -12.36 4.04 8.91
N ILE A 67 -11.62 5.08 9.29
CA ILE A 67 -11.93 5.89 10.48
C ILE A 67 -12.93 6.99 10.13
N ASN A 68 -12.80 7.58 8.94
CA ASN A 68 -13.68 8.61 8.39
C ASN A 68 -15.15 8.18 8.39
N ILE A 69 -15.47 6.90 8.24
CA ILE A 69 -16.87 6.43 8.33
C ILE A 69 -17.50 6.68 9.70
N ASN A 70 -16.73 6.48 10.77
CA ASN A 70 -17.22 6.66 12.14
C ASN A 70 -17.40 8.15 12.42
N ASN A 71 -16.45 8.96 11.94
CA ASN A 71 -16.52 10.42 12.04
C ASN A 71 -17.72 10.97 11.23
N ALA A 72 -17.91 10.51 9.99
CA ALA A 72 -19.08 10.85 9.17
C ALA A 72 -20.40 10.46 9.85
N PHE A 73 -20.46 9.26 10.45
CA PHE A 73 -21.64 8.77 11.16
C PHE A 73 -22.10 9.72 12.26
N VAL A 74 -21.16 10.20 13.09
CA VAL A 74 -21.49 11.07 14.23
C VAL A 74 -21.71 12.54 13.86
N SER A 75 -21.34 12.97 12.65
CA SER A 75 -21.48 14.37 12.21
C SER A 75 -22.65 14.61 11.25
N GLY A 76 -23.72 13.83 11.36
CA GLY A 76 -24.98 14.07 10.65
C GLY A 76 -25.37 12.99 9.64
N MET A 77 -24.46 12.09 9.25
CA MET A 77 -24.82 10.99 8.33
C MET A 77 -25.90 10.08 8.92
N LYS A 78 -25.87 9.90 10.25
CA LYS A 78 -26.85 9.11 10.99
C LYS A 78 -28.27 9.67 10.82
N GLU A 79 -28.45 10.95 11.11
CA GLU A 79 -29.74 11.66 11.05
C GLU A 79 -30.24 11.76 9.60
N ASP A 80 -29.33 12.03 8.66
CA ASP A 80 -29.65 12.24 7.25
C ASP A 80 -30.16 10.99 6.53
N LEU A 81 -29.66 9.83 6.93
CA LEU A 81 -30.00 8.54 6.31
C LEU A 81 -30.95 7.71 7.17
N GLY A 82 -31.40 8.25 8.30
CA GLY A 82 -32.30 7.57 9.24
C GLY A 82 -31.67 6.32 9.86
N MET A 83 -30.36 6.31 10.07
CA MET A 83 -29.64 5.16 10.60
C MET A 83 -29.72 5.10 12.12
N TYR A 84 -30.70 4.39 12.66
CA TYR A 84 -30.89 4.24 14.11
C TYR A 84 -30.51 2.84 14.60
N GLY A 85 -29.90 2.75 15.77
CA GLY A 85 -29.51 1.46 16.37
C GLY A 85 -28.23 0.87 15.76
N ASN A 86 -28.31 -0.35 15.22
CA ASN A 86 -27.15 -1.16 14.83
C ASN A 86 -26.68 -0.92 13.37
N GLU A 87 -27.26 0.05 12.67
CA GLU A 87 -26.96 0.28 11.25
C GLU A 87 -25.46 0.54 11.00
N LEU A 88 -24.77 1.32 11.85
CA LEU A 88 -23.31 1.49 11.75
C LEU A 88 -22.56 0.17 11.84
N ASN A 89 -22.98 -0.71 12.76
CA ASN A 89 -22.36 -2.02 12.94
C ASN A 89 -22.64 -2.93 11.74
N TYR A 90 -23.83 -2.85 11.14
CA TYR A 90 -24.13 -3.55 9.88
C TYR A 90 -23.26 -3.04 8.73
N MET A 91 -23.04 -1.72 8.60
CA MET A 91 -22.12 -1.16 7.59
C MET A 91 -20.71 -1.70 7.72
N GLN A 92 -20.17 -1.71 8.94
CA GLN A 92 -18.85 -2.25 9.24
C GLN A 92 -18.79 -3.75 8.98
N THR A 93 -19.83 -4.49 9.35
CA THR A 93 -19.92 -5.93 9.12
C THR A 93 -19.96 -6.28 7.64
N CYS A 94 -20.73 -5.54 6.82
CA CYS A 94 -20.75 -5.72 5.36
C CYS A 94 -19.37 -5.50 4.74
N TRP A 95 -18.64 -4.48 5.19
CA TRP A 95 -17.26 -4.26 4.78
C TRP A 95 -16.35 -5.44 5.17
N THR A 96 -16.42 -5.91 6.42
CA THR A 96 -15.63 -7.05 6.91
C THR A 96 -15.92 -8.32 6.11
N ILE A 97 -17.19 -8.61 5.81
CA ILE A 97 -17.58 -9.76 4.99
C ILE A 97 -16.98 -9.63 3.59
N GLY A 98 -17.10 -8.45 2.97
CA GLY A 98 -16.49 -8.18 1.66
C GLY A 98 -14.97 -8.35 1.68
N TYR A 99 -14.31 -7.89 2.75
CA TYR A 99 -12.87 -8.01 2.94
C TYR A 99 -12.43 -9.47 3.01
N VAL A 100 -13.08 -10.27 3.87
CA VAL A 100 -12.77 -11.70 4.05
C VAL A 100 -13.00 -12.48 2.76
N ILE A 101 -14.11 -12.20 2.06
CA ILE A 101 -14.42 -12.85 0.78
C ILE A 101 -13.43 -12.42 -0.30
N GLY A 102 -13.00 -11.16 -0.32
CA GLY A 102 -12.05 -10.62 -1.30
C GLY A 102 -10.61 -11.08 -1.09
N GLU A 103 -10.22 -11.39 0.15
CA GLU A 103 -8.85 -11.75 0.50
C GLU A 103 -8.40 -13.05 -0.20
N ILE A 104 -9.26 -14.07 -0.22
CA ILE A 104 -8.99 -15.36 -0.89
C ILE A 104 -8.75 -15.19 -2.41
N PRO A 105 -9.69 -14.65 -3.20
CA PRO A 105 -9.51 -14.48 -4.63
C PRO A 105 -8.38 -13.51 -4.93
N SER A 106 -8.26 -12.40 -4.19
CA SER A 106 -7.16 -11.45 -4.37
C SER A 106 -5.79 -12.12 -4.24
N ASN A 107 -5.58 -12.93 -3.20
CA ASN A 107 -4.31 -13.62 -2.99
C ASN A 107 -4.01 -14.62 -4.11
N ILE A 108 -5.03 -15.32 -4.64
CA ILE A 108 -4.86 -16.20 -5.80
C ILE A 108 -4.51 -15.38 -7.05
N LEU A 109 -5.22 -14.28 -7.30
CA LEU A 109 -5.01 -13.41 -8.46
C LEU A 109 -3.63 -12.72 -8.43
N LEU A 110 -3.10 -12.38 -7.26
CA LEU A 110 -1.74 -11.85 -7.10
C LEU A 110 -0.65 -12.81 -7.60
N THR A 111 -0.91 -14.12 -7.63
CA THR A 111 0.04 -15.11 -8.21
C THR A 111 -0.05 -15.22 -9.73
N ARG A 112 -1.13 -14.73 -10.34
CA ARG A 112 -1.44 -14.88 -11.77
C ARG A 112 -1.29 -13.57 -12.55
N ILE A 113 -1.62 -12.45 -11.92
CA ILE A 113 -1.59 -11.10 -12.51
C ILE A 113 -0.40 -10.34 -11.94
N LYS A 114 0.26 -9.58 -12.82
CA LYS A 114 1.35 -8.67 -12.45
C LYS A 114 0.89 -7.68 -11.36
N PRO A 115 1.52 -7.68 -10.16
CA PRO A 115 1.13 -6.81 -9.05
C PRO A 115 1.11 -5.32 -9.41
N ARG A 116 1.97 -4.89 -10.34
CA ARG A 116 2.02 -3.50 -10.85
C ARG A 116 0.69 -2.99 -11.39
N TYR A 117 -0.12 -3.85 -11.99
CA TYR A 117 -1.43 -3.44 -12.52
C TYR A 117 -2.57 -3.79 -11.56
N TRP A 118 -2.47 -4.93 -10.87
CA TRP A 118 -3.54 -5.41 -10.01
C TRP A 118 -3.77 -4.53 -8.78
N ILE A 119 -2.71 -4.19 -8.05
CA ILE A 119 -2.83 -3.40 -6.80
C ILE A 119 -3.37 -2.00 -7.09
N PRO A 120 -2.81 -1.22 -8.05
CA PRO A 120 -3.34 0.12 -8.33
C PRO A 120 -4.73 0.11 -8.97
N ALA A 121 -5.10 -0.94 -9.72
CA ALA A 121 -6.46 -1.08 -10.25
C ALA A 121 -7.49 -1.32 -9.16
N MET A 122 -7.18 -2.14 -8.16
CA MET A 122 -8.04 -2.36 -7.00
C MET A 122 -8.11 -1.11 -6.12
N GLU A 123 -7.00 -0.39 -5.93
CA GLU A 123 -6.96 0.89 -5.23
C GLU A 123 -7.87 1.93 -5.91
N LEU A 124 -7.82 2.00 -7.24
CA LEU A 124 -8.64 2.90 -8.04
C LEU A 124 -10.12 2.52 -7.96
N LEU A 125 -10.45 1.23 -8.07
CA LEU A 125 -11.81 0.72 -7.93
C LEU A 125 -12.38 1.09 -6.56
N TRP A 126 -11.61 0.83 -5.50
CA TRP A 126 -11.97 1.20 -4.14
C TRP A 126 -12.20 2.71 -4.00
N THR A 127 -11.29 3.54 -4.51
CA THR A 127 -11.41 5.01 -4.51
C THR A 127 -12.71 5.49 -5.16
N VAL A 128 -13.05 4.93 -6.33
CA VAL A 128 -14.28 5.29 -7.06
C VAL A 128 -15.53 4.85 -6.29
N LEU A 129 -15.50 3.68 -5.65
CA LEU A 129 -16.59 3.21 -4.79
C LEU A 129 -16.74 4.09 -3.54
N THR A 130 -15.64 4.51 -2.90
CA THR A 130 -15.67 5.46 -1.77
C THR A 130 -16.28 6.79 -2.19
N MET A 131 -15.87 7.37 -3.32
CA MET A 131 -16.47 8.59 -3.85
C MET A 131 -17.98 8.43 -4.09
N SER A 132 -18.41 7.26 -4.57
CA SER A 132 -19.81 6.96 -4.83
C SER A 132 -20.67 6.95 -3.56
N LEU A 133 -20.08 6.66 -2.38
CA LEU A 133 -20.78 6.74 -1.08
C LEU A 133 -21.29 8.15 -0.77
N SER A 134 -20.63 9.21 -1.28
CA SER A 134 -21.07 10.60 -1.08
C SER A 134 -22.47 10.90 -1.63
N ARG A 135 -22.93 10.10 -2.60
CA ARG A 135 -24.21 10.27 -3.31
C ARG A 135 -25.30 9.31 -2.83
N CYS A 136 -25.01 8.46 -1.86
CA CYS A 136 -25.97 7.49 -1.36
C CYS A 136 -26.99 8.15 -0.43
N ASN A 137 -28.26 7.89 -0.69
CA ASN A 137 -29.39 8.45 0.06
C ASN A 137 -30.12 7.40 0.92
N THR A 138 -29.71 6.12 0.85
CA THR A 138 -30.34 5.04 1.62
C THR A 138 -29.28 4.18 2.33
N PRO A 139 -29.58 3.67 3.55
CA PRO A 139 -28.67 2.77 4.27
C PRO A 139 -28.34 1.50 3.48
N THR A 140 -29.30 0.95 2.74
CA THR A 140 -29.10 -0.27 1.94
C THR A 140 -28.06 -0.07 0.83
N HIS A 141 -28.05 1.08 0.16
CA HIS A 141 -27.01 1.38 -0.84
C HIS A 141 -25.63 1.48 -0.19
N PHE A 142 -25.56 2.03 1.04
CA PHE A 142 -24.33 2.05 1.82
C PHE A 142 -23.83 0.64 2.13
N TYR A 143 -24.70 -0.29 2.54
CA TYR A 143 -24.30 -1.69 2.80
C TYR A 143 -23.70 -2.37 1.58
N VAL A 144 -24.37 -2.24 0.44
CA VAL A 144 -23.91 -2.85 -0.82
C VAL A 144 -22.58 -2.26 -1.26
N LEU A 145 -22.43 -0.94 -1.26
CA LEU A 145 -21.16 -0.31 -1.62
C LEU A 145 -20.05 -0.67 -0.62
N ARG A 146 -20.35 -0.74 0.68
CA ARG A 146 -19.37 -1.16 1.69
C ARG A 146 -18.85 -2.56 1.48
N PHE A 147 -19.71 -3.47 1.05
CA PHE A 147 -19.31 -4.81 0.66
C PHE A 147 -18.31 -4.81 -0.51
N PHE A 148 -18.59 -4.05 -1.58
CA PHE A 148 -17.68 -3.95 -2.72
C PHE A 148 -16.38 -3.22 -2.39
N VAL A 149 -16.44 -2.19 -1.54
CA VAL A 149 -15.26 -1.51 -0.99
C VAL A 149 -14.38 -2.53 -0.25
N GLY A 150 -14.97 -3.35 0.63
CA GLY A 150 -14.24 -4.41 1.33
C GLY A 150 -13.54 -5.38 0.38
N ILE A 151 -14.22 -5.80 -0.70
CA ILE A 151 -13.62 -6.69 -1.71
C ILE A 151 -12.40 -6.04 -2.36
N ALA A 152 -12.52 -4.79 -2.82
CA ALA A 152 -11.43 -4.09 -3.49
C ALA A 152 -10.24 -3.83 -2.54
N GLU A 153 -10.55 -3.40 -1.32
CA GLU A 153 -9.56 -3.01 -0.30
C GLU A 153 -8.78 -4.22 0.28
N SER A 154 -9.32 -5.43 0.15
CA SER A 154 -8.68 -6.67 0.61
C SER A 154 -7.35 -6.97 -0.08
N THR A 155 -7.15 -6.44 -1.29
CA THR A 155 -5.96 -6.70 -2.11
C THR A 155 -4.72 -5.97 -1.62
N PHE A 156 -4.88 -4.75 -1.09
CA PHE A 156 -3.78 -3.84 -0.87
C PHE A 156 -2.76 -4.36 0.15
N TYR A 157 -3.23 -4.82 1.32
CA TYR A 157 -2.33 -5.27 2.39
C TYR A 157 -1.47 -6.48 2.01
N PRO A 158 -2.03 -7.63 1.58
CA PRO A 158 -1.22 -8.77 1.16
C PRO A 158 -0.40 -8.47 -0.09
N GLY A 159 -0.93 -7.69 -1.04
CA GLY A 159 -0.20 -7.28 -2.23
C GLY A 159 1.04 -6.44 -1.92
N MET A 160 0.92 -5.47 -1.02
CA MET A 160 2.07 -4.65 -0.60
C MET A 160 3.08 -5.46 0.22
N GLN A 161 2.63 -6.32 1.13
CA GLN A 161 3.54 -7.21 1.87
C GLN A 161 4.28 -8.17 0.92
N TYR A 162 3.61 -8.66 -0.12
CA TYR A 162 4.25 -9.50 -1.15
C TYR A 162 5.33 -8.74 -1.93
N ILE A 163 5.06 -7.50 -2.35
CA ILE A 163 6.05 -6.66 -3.06
C ILE A 163 7.22 -6.33 -2.14
N ILE A 164 6.97 -5.88 -0.91
CA ILE A 164 8.04 -5.57 0.05
C ILE A 164 8.86 -6.84 0.35
N GLY A 165 8.21 -7.98 0.57
CA GLY A 165 8.89 -9.26 0.78
C GLY A 165 9.71 -9.74 -0.41
N SER A 166 9.36 -9.34 -1.64
CA SER A 166 10.09 -9.68 -2.86
C SER A 166 11.32 -8.80 -3.06
N TRP A 167 11.26 -7.51 -2.69
CA TRP A 167 12.34 -6.54 -2.97
C TRP A 167 13.36 -6.39 -1.83
N TYR A 168 12.98 -6.67 -0.59
CA TYR A 168 13.83 -6.49 0.58
C TYR A 168 14.29 -7.83 1.17
N ARG A 169 15.54 -7.86 1.66
CA ARG A 169 16.09 -9.02 2.38
C ARG A 169 15.44 -9.19 3.75
N LYS A 170 15.53 -10.39 4.32
CA LYS A 170 14.96 -10.73 5.65
C LYS A 170 15.45 -9.82 6.78
N ASP A 171 16.70 -9.37 6.74
CA ASP A 171 17.27 -8.42 7.71
C ASP A 171 16.66 -7.02 7.62
N GLU A 172 16.15 -6.66 6.44
CA GLU A 172 15.64 -5.33 6.10
C GLU A 172 14.12 -5.20 6.22
N LEU A 173 13.44 -6.32 5.97
CA LEU A 173 11.99 -6.42 5.84
C LEU A 173 11.29 -5.93 7.11
N ALA A 174 11.73 -6.39 8.29
CA ALA A 174 11.08 -6.08 9.56
C ALA A 174 10.95 -4.57 9.80
N LYS A 175 12.02 -3.79 9.60
CA LYS A 175 12.00 -2.33 9.83
C LYS A 175 11.07 -1.61 8.87
N ARG A 176 11.03 -2.04 7.60
CA ARG A 176 10.21 -1.43 6.56
C ARG A 176 8.74 -1.79 6.71
N SER A 177 8.44 -3.03 7.11
CA SER A 177 7.10 -3.42 7.53
C SER A 177 6.63 -2.61 8.74
N CYS A 178 7.50 -2.32 9.72
CA CYS A 178 7.13 -1.42 10.83
C CYS A 178 6.78 0.00 10.35
N ILE A 179 7.52 0.57 9.39
CA ILE A 179 7.23 1.91 8.83
C ILE A 179 5.89 1.90 8.09
N PHE A 180 5.66 0.88 7.28
CA PHE A 180 4.39 0.65 6.61
C PHE A 180 3.24 0.65 7.63
N HIS A 181 3.34 -0.17 8.68
CA HIS A 181 2.33 -0.21 9.74
C HIS A 181 2.18 1.09 10.53
N THR A 182 3.26 1.83 10.78
CA THR A 182 3.20 3.11 11.50
C THR A 182 2.31 4.13 10.79
N SER A 183 2.17 4.00 9.46
CA SER A 183 1.36 4.90 8.64
C SER A 183 -0.13 4.89 9.02
N SER A 184 -0.66 3.77 9.56
CA SER A 184 -2.05 3.70 10.04
C SER A 184 -2.28 4.53 11.30
N GLY A 185 -1.30 4.58 12.19
CA GLY A 185 -1.35 5.43 13.40
C GLY A 185 -1.43 6.90 13.02
N ILE A 186 -0.62 7.31 12.04
CA ILE A 186 -0.64 8.68 11.51
C ILE A 186 -2.01 8.97 10.86
N ALA A 187 -2.55 8.06 10.04
CA ALA A 187 -3.87 8.24 9.43
C ALA A 187 -4.97 8.47 10.49
N SER A 188 -4.94 7.69 11.55
CA SER A 188 -5.88 7.82 12.67
C SER A 188 -5.83 9.20 13.32
N MET A 189 -4.62 9.76 13.46
CA MET A 189 -4.45 11.11 14.01
C MET A 189 -5.02 12.19 13.09
N PHE A 190 -4.89 12.04 11.77
CA PHE A 190 -5.34 13.03 10.80
C PHE A 190 -6.85 13.00 10.51
N SER A 191 -7.49 11.83 10.67
CA SER A 191 -8.93 11.65 10.35
C SER A 191 -9.84 12.64 11.08
N GLY A 192 -9.60 12.91 12.37
CA GLY A 192 -10.40 13.87 13.14
C GLY A 192 -10.27 15.32 12.63
N TYR A 193 -9.05 15.75 12.30
CA TYR A 193 -8.82 17.09 11.74
C TYR A 193 -9.42 17.25 10.35
N LEU A 194 -9.35 16.19 9.53
CA LEU A 194 -10.01 16.17 8.22
C LEU A 194 -11.52 16.35 8.38
N MET A 195 -12.12 15.66 9.36
CA MET A 195 -13.55 15.78 9.62
C MET A 195 -13.96 17.19 10.03
N ASP A 196 -13.22 17.81 10.95
CA ASP A 196 -13.49 19.19 11.38
C ASP A 196 -13.38 20.17 10.19
N ALA A 197 -12.34 20.04 9.38
CA ALA A 197 -12.17 20.87 8.17
C ALA A 197 -13.34 20.72 7.20
N VAL A 198 -13.79 19.49 6.99
CA VAL A 198 -14.91 19.15 6.10
C VAL A 198 -16.26 19.63 6.65
N PHE A 199 -16.44 19.65 7.97
CA PHE A 199 -17.68 20.13 8.59
C PHE A 199 -17.98 21.59 8.19
N HIS A 200 -16.94 22.43 8.11
CA HIS A 200 -17.03 23.83 7.66
C HIS A 200 -17.34 23.98 6.15
N LEU A 201 -17.17 22.92 5.35
CA LEU A 201 -17.55 22.87 3.94
C LEU A 201 -19.02 22.49 3.73
N GLY A 202 -19.73 22.10 4.79
CA GLY A 202 -21.15 21.76 4.75
C GLY A 202 -22.00 22.89 4.14
N GLY A 203 -22.88 22.53 3.21
CA GLY A 203 -23.75 23.47 2.51
C GLY A 203 -23.14 24.10 1.24
N ARG A 204 -21.83 23.98 1.02
CA ARG A 204 -21.22 24.38 -0.25
C ARG A 204 -21.49 23.31 -1.32
N GLY A 205 -21.95 23.74 -2.50
CA GLY A 205 -22.23 22.84 -3.62
C GLY A 205 -23.42 21.88 -3.42
N GLY A 206 -24.28 22.12 -2.43
CA GLY A 206 -25.45 21.28 -2.14
C GLY A 206 -25.13 19.96 -1.43
N PHE A 207 -23.89 19.78 -0.96
CA PHE A 207 -23.46 18.60 -0.22
C PHE A 207 -23.40 18.88 1.29
N LYS A 208 -23.70 17.85 2.07
CA LYS A 208 -23.58 17.86 3.53
C LYS A 208 -22.12 17.58 3.94
N GLY A 209 -21.75 17.92 5.17
CA GLY A 209 -20.37 17.76 5.66
C GLY A 209 -19.85 16.33 5.45
N TRP A 210 -20.60 15.32 5.90
CA TRP A 210 -20.19 13.92 5.70
C TRP A 210 -20.05 13.50 4.22
N GLN A 211 -20.82 14.10 3.30
CA GLN A 211 -20.70 13.81 1.87
C GLN A 211 -19.40 14.38 1.30
N TRP A 212 -19.03 15.59 1.72
CA TRP A 212 -17.73 16.19 1.39
C TRP A 212 -16.58 15.36 1.93
N LEU A 213 -16.74 14.65 3.05
CA LEU A 213 -15.68 13.81 3.62
C LEU A 213 -15.30 12.71 2.62
N PHE A 214 -16.28 11.96 2.11
CA PHE A 214 -16.04 10.90 1.12
C PHE A 214 -15.50 11.43 -0.21
N ILE A 215 -15.88 12.65 -0.61
CA ILE A 215 -15.36 13.29 -1.82
C ILE A 215 -13.88 13.64 -1.62
N ILE A 216 -13.54 14.30 -0.50
CA ILE A 216 -12.16 14.70 -0.21
C ILE A 216 -11.27 13.47 -0.01
N ASP A 217 -11.77 12.44 0.67
CA ASP A 217 -11.10 11.12 0.75
C ASP A 217 -10.77 10.62 -0.65
N GLY A 218 -11.76 10.49 -1.52
CA GLY A 218 -11.51 10.01 -2.87
C GLY A 218 -10.55 10.88 -3.66
N VAL A 219 -10.57 12.20 -3.46
CA VAL A 219 -9.67 13.15 -4.14
C VAL A 219 -8.23 12.98 -3.67
N ILE A 220 -7.99 12.68 -2.40
CA ILE A 220 -6.62 12.38 -1.92
C ILE A 220 -6.16 10.98 -2.32
N SER A 221 -7.09 10.02 -2.41
CA SER A 221 -6.81 8.63 -2.79
C SER A 221 -6.48 8.48 -4.27
N LEU A 222 -7.14 9.26 -5.14
CA LEU A 222 -7.04 9.13 -6.59
C LEU A 222 -5.60 9.36 -7.12
N PRO A 223 -4.86 10.41 -6.72
CA PRO A 223 -3.46 10.57 -7.10
C PRO A 223 -2.58 9.43 -6.62
N VAL A 224 -2.82 8.89 -5.42
CA VAL A 224 -2.04 7.76 -4.90
C VAL A 224 -2.32 6.52 -5.73
N ALA A 225 -3.59 6.18 -5.98
CA ALA A 225 -3.97 5.08 -6.87
C ALA A 225 -3.34 5.20 -8.26
N ILE A 226 -3.39 6.40 -8.87
CA ILE A 226 -2.79 6.65 -10.19
C ILE A 226 -1.26 6.52 -10.13
N SER A 227 -0.62 7.06 -9.09
CA SER A 227 0.83 6.98 -8.91
C SER A 227 1.32 5.53 -8.83
N GLY A 228 0.49 4.63 -8.30
CA GLY A 228 0.77 3.19 -8.23
C GLY A 228 1.08 2.57 -9.59
N PHE A 229 0.40 2.96 -10.67
CA PHE A 229 0.67 2.41 -12.00
C PHE A 229 2.08 2.75 -12.54
N PHE A 230 2.65 3.87 -12.08
CA PHE A 230 3.95 4.39 -12.53
C PHE A 230 5.10 4.06 -11.58
N ILE A 231 4.83 4.05 -10.27
CA ILE A 231 5.84 3.90 -9.21
C ILE A 231 6.00 2.43 -8.82
N LEU A 232 4.93 1.65 -8.79
CA LEU A 232 4.96 0.28 -8.28
C LEU A 232 5.71 -0.64 -9.25
N PRO A 233 6.85 -1.22 -8.84
CA PRO A 233 7.54 -2.19 -9.65
C PRO A 233 6.86 -3.57 -9.53
N ASP A 234 6.96 -4.38 -10.59
CA ASP A 234 6.65 -5.81 -10.50
C ASP A 234 7.69 -6.54 -9.62
N VAL A 235 7.56 -7.85 -9.46
CA VAL A 235 8.59 -8.66 -8.76
C VAL A 235 9.97 -8.51 -9.43
N PRO A 236 11.07 -8.58 -8.65
CA PRO A 236 12.44 -8.36 -9.16
C PRO A 236 12.80 -9.25 -10.36
N GLU A 237 12.31 -10.49 -10.39
CA GLU A 237 12.53 -11.46 -11.46
C GLU A 237 11.95 -11.05 -12.81
N ILE A 238 10.87 -10.25 -12.80
CA ILE A 238 10.09 -9.89 -14.00
C ILE A 238 10.17 -8.38 -14.31
N SER A 239 10.60 -7.56 -13.34
CA SER A 239 10.55 -6.11 -13.46
C SER A 239 11.86 -5.50 -13.99
N ASN A 240 11.70 -4.48 -14.83
CA ASN A 240 12.75 -3.49 -15.13
C ASN A 240 12.17 -2.10 -14.82
N PRO A 241 12.20 -1.65 -13.54
CA PRO A 241 11.64 -0.37 -13.16
C PRO A 241 12.43 0.77 -13.82
N TRP A 242 11.74 1.75 -14.39
CA TRP A 242 12.37 2.83 -15.17
C TRP A 242 13.35 3.69 -14.34
N TYR A 243 13.22 3.70 -13.02
CA TYR A 243 14.09 4.44 -12.09
C TYR A 243 15.29 3.63 -11.57
N LEU A 244 15.35 2.32 -11.86
CA LEU A 244 16.49 1.44 -11.54
C LEU A 244 17.40 1.27 -12.76
N SER A 245 18.72 1.33 -12.53
CA SER A 245 19.70 0.94 -13.56
C SER A 245 19.69 -0.59 -13.72
N LYS A 246 20.04 -1.09 -14.91
CA LYS A 246 20.15 -2.55 -15.16
C LYS A 246 21.07 -3.25 -14.15
N GLU A 247 22.17 -2.59 -13.79
CA GLU A 247 23.11 -3.08 -12.75
C GLU A 247 22.46 -3.17 -11.37
N ALA A 248 21.57 -2.23 -11.03
CA ALA A 248 20.87 -2.21 -9.75
C ALA A 248 19.76 -3.28 -9.69
N SER A 249 19.10 -3.58 -10.82
CA SER A 249 18.15 -4.69 -10.95
C SER A 249 18.85 -6.06 -10.81
N LEU A 250 20.01 -6.23 -11.45
CA LEU A 250 20.84 -7.43 -11.30
C LEU A 250 21.33 -7.62 -9.87
N LEU A 251 21.79 -6.55 -9.22
CA LEU A 251 22.17 -6.57 -7.81
C LEU A 251 20.99 -6.96 -6.91
N SER A 252 19.76 -6.54 -7.24
CA SER A 252 18.56 -6.95 -6.49
C SER A 252 18.28 -8.45 -6.64
N ASN A 253 18.36 -9.00 -7.86
CA ASN A 253 18.12 -10.42 -8.11
C ASN A 253 19.17 -11.33 -7.45
N LEU A 254 20.41 -10.86 -7.34
CA LEU A 254 21.49 -11.59 -6.66
C LEU A 254 21.41 -11.55 -5.13
N ARG A 255 20.55 -10.69 -4.55
CA ARG A 255 20.42 -10.49 -3.09
C ARG A 255 19.32 -11.33 -2.44
N ILE A 256 18.40 -11.87 -3.24
CA ILE A 256 17.20 -12.59 -2.79
C ILE A 256 17.52 -14.07 -2.56
#